data_AF-A0A7J7MJF9-F1
#
_entry.id   AF-A0A7J7MJF9-F1
#
_cell.length_a   1.000
_cell.length_b   1.000
_cell.length_c   1.000
_cell.angle_alpha   90.00
_cell.angle_beta   90.00
_cell.angle_gamma   90.00
#
_symmetry.space_group_name_H-M   'P 1'
#
loop_
_entity.id
_entity.type
_entity.pdbx_description
1 polymer ?
#
loop_
_entity_poly.entity_id
_entity_poly.type
_entity_poly.pdbx_seq_one_letter_code
_entity_poly.pdbx_strand_id
1 'polypeptide(L)'
;MTTPTRTVVVPAIIIGGGRVGQALKNMGSGSDLVVKRGESVPLDFNGPILVCARNDDLEAVFEFTPRSRWNDLVFFQNGMLEPGLRSKGLNDADQVLAYFAVSKLGEPPIDGKTDTNPEGLTAAYGKWASAVAARLQYGGLSCKVLDKEAFQKQMLEKLIWICAFMLVGSRHPGATVGAVEKEYGSEVRP
;
A
#
# COMPACT_ATOMS: atom_id res chain seq x y z
N MET A 1 -12.96 30.39 -9.48
CA MET A 1 -11.66 29.79 -9.10
C MET A 1 -11.81 29.24 -7.69
N THR A 2 -11.90 27.92 -7.55
CA THR A 2 -11.95 27.24 -6.25
C THR A 2 -10.54 27.19 -5.68
N THR A 3 -10.34 27.79 -4.52
CA THR A 3 -9.08 27.69 -3.76
C THR A 3 -8.79 26.21 -3.51
N PRO A 4 -7.58 25.68 -3.82
CA PRO A 4 -7.27 24.29 -3.53
C PRO A 4 -7.31 24.11 -2.01
N THR A 5 -8.22 23.27 -1.54
CA THR A 5 -8.30 22.86 -0.14
C THR A 5 -6.96 22.24 0.22
N ARG A 6 -6.25 22.81 1.20
CA ARG A 6 -4.96 22.28 1.65
C ARG A 6 -5.19 20.87 2.21
N THR A 7 -4.73 19.86 1.49
CA THR A 7 -4.80 18.46 1.93
C THR A 7 -4.02 18.32 3.24
N VAL A 8 -4.72 18.08 4.35
CA VAL A 8 -4.10 17.92 5.67
C VAL A 8 -3.61 16.49 5.81
N VAL A 9 -2.29 16.30 5.87
CA VAL A 9 -1.67 14.99 6.12
C VAL A 9 -1.59 14.76 7.62
N VAL A 10 -2.28 13.73 8.11
CA VAL A 10 -2.24 13.34 9.53
C VAL A 10 -0.93 12.60 9.85
N PRO A 11 -0.33 12.78 11.05
CA PRO A 11 0.78 11.96 11.51
C PRO A 11 0.42 10.47 11.51
N ALA A 12 1.40 9.62 11.23
CA ALA A 12 1.23 8.17 11.22
C ALA A 12 2.39 7.45 11.91
N ILE A 13 2.10 6.24 12.39
CA ILE A 13 3.16 5.26 12.68
C ILE A 13 3.46 4.50 11.39
N ILE A 14 4.72 4.22 11.11
CA ILE A 14 5.17 3.49 9.93
C ILE A 14 5.96 2.27 10.38
N ILE A 15 5.41 1.08 10.14
CA ILE A 15 6.08 -0.19 10.46
C ILE A 15 6.87 -0.64 9.23
N GLY A 16 8.20 -0.63 9.34
CA GLY A 16 9.12 -1.04 8.27
C GLY A 16 9.74 0.13 7.51
N GLY A 17 11.01 0.42 7.80
CA GLY A 17 11.80 1.48 7.15
C GLY A 17 12.37 1.13 5.77
N GLY A 18 11.67 0.29 5.00
CA GLY A 18 12.06 -0.04 3.63
C GLY A 18 11.75 1.09 2.64
N ARG A 19 11.87 0.80 1.35
CA ARG A 19 11.60 1.76 0.25
C ARG A 19 10.23 2.44 0.38
N VAL A 20 9.17 1.66 0.53
CA VAL A 20 7.79 2.17 0.65
C VAL A 20 7.58 2.94 1.95
N GLY A 21 8.03 2.40 3.09
CA GLY A 21 7.87 3.07 4.38
C GLY A 21 8.61 4.41 4.45
N GLN A 22 9.83 4.47 3.90
CA GLN A 22 10.58 5.73 3.82
C GLN A 22 9.91 6.74 2.87
N ALA A 23 9.37 6.29 1.74
CA ALA A 23 8.60 7.16 0.86
C ALA A 23 7.36 7.72 1.57
N LEU A 24 6.60 6.88 2.29
CA LEU A 24 5.41 7.31 3.05
C LEU A 24 5.76 8.31 4.16
N LYS A 25 6.91 8.12 4.83
CA LYS A 25 7.44 9.08 5.81
C LYS A 25 7.74 10.43 5.16
N ASN A 26 8.38 10.43 3.99
CA ASN A 26 8.72 11.65 3.26
C ASN A 26 7.46 12.40 2.76
N MET A 27 6.38 11.66 2.49
CA MET A 27 5.06 12.22 2.17
C MET A 27 4.24 12.63 3.42
N GLY A 28 4.82 12.50 4.61
CA GLY A 28 4.18 12.81 5.88
C GLY A 28 4.21 14.28 6.29
N SER A 29 3.67 14.56 7.47
CA SER A 29 3.66 15.89 8.07
C SER A 29 4.97 16.28 8.77
N GLY A 30 5.94 15.36 8.82
CA GLY A 30 7.17 15.50 9.61
C GLY A 30 7.07 14.96 11.04
N SER A 31 5.86 14.62 11.50
CA SER A 31 5.60 14.09 12.86
C SER A 31 5.36 12.57 12.89
N ASP A 32 5.77 11.85 11.84
CA ASP A 32 5.61 10.41 11.77
C ASP A 32 6.61 9.68 12.65
N LEU A 33 6.16 8.58 13.24
CA LEU A 33 7.00 7.67 14.01
C LEU A 33 7.32 6.42 13.17
N VAL A 34 8.60 6.09 13.00
CA VAL A 34 9.01 4.84 12.37
C VAL A 34 9.27 3.80 13.45
N VAL A 35 8.58 2.67 13.37
CA VAL A 35 8.75 1.51 14.25
C VAL A 35 9.54 0.45 13.50
N LYS A 36 10.65 0.02 14.09
CA LYS A 36 11.53 -1.03 13.52
C LYS A 36 11.11 -2.40 14.01
N ARG A 37 11.72 -3.43 13.41
CA ARG A 37 11.50 -4.83 13.80
C ARG A 37 11.82 -5.03 15.29
N GLY A 38 10.88 -5.61 16.02
CA GLY A 38 11.01 -5.90 17.46
C GLY A 38 10.66 -4.74 18.40
N GLU A 39 10.34 -3.56 17.87
CA GLU A 39 9.86 -2.44 18.67
C GLU A 39 8.33 -2.50 18.80
N SER A 40 7.81 -2.26 20.00
CA SER A 40 6.36 -2.20 20.22
C SER A 40 5.76 -0.93 19.66
N VAL A 41 4.55 -1.04 19.09
CA VAL A 41 3.77 0.12 18.67
C VAL A 41 3.26 0.88 19.91
N PRO A 42 3.49 2.20 20.02
CA PRO A 42 3.07 2.97 21.18
C PRO A 42 1.54 3.10 21.26
N LEU A 43 1.01 3.14 22.48
CA LEU A 43 -0.43 3.31 22.73
C LEU A 43 -0.88 4.77 22.59
N ASP A 44 0.00 5.71 22.93
CA ASP A 44 -0.23 7.16 23.00
C ASP A 44 0.06 7.89 21.68
N PHE A 45 -0.30 7.26 20.56
CA PHE A 45 -0.17 7.87 19.24
C PHE A 45 -1.51 7.83 18.51
N ASN A 46 -2.05 9.01 18.20
CA ASN A 46 -3.27 9.14 17.42
C ASN A 46 -2.96 9.13 15.93
N GLY A 47 -3.58 8.22 15.18
CA GLY A 47 -3.43 8.15 13.73
C GLY A 47 -3.30 6.72 13.20
N PRO A 48 -3.20 6.58 11.87
CA PRO A 48 -3.03 5.29 11.22
C PRO A 48 -1.66 4.68 11.50
N ILE A 49 -1.58 3.35 11.42
CA ILE A 49 -0.37 2.56 11.47
C ILE A 49 -0.13 1.95 10.09
N LEU A 50 0.75 2.54 9.31
CA LEU A 50 1.06 2.14 7.94
C LEU A 50 2.00 0.92 7.95
N VAL A 51 1.47 -0.25 7.60
CA VAL A 51 2.21 -1.52 7.60
C VAL A 51 2.94 -1.67 6.27
N CYS A 52 4.25 -1.41 6.29
CA CYS A 52 5.14 -1.49 5.12
C CYS A 52 6.13 -2.66 5.21
N ALA A 53 5.93 -3.56 6.18
CA ALA A 53 6.67 -4.81 6.33
C ALA A 53 6.37 -5.77 5.15
N ARG A 54 7.21 -6.80 5.01
CA ARG A 54 6.97 -7.88 4.03
C ARG A 54 5.82 -8.77 4.51
N ASN A 55 5.17 -9.47 3.58
CA ASN A 55 4.08 -10.40 3.89
C ASN A 55 4.51 -11.44 4.96
N ASP A 56 5.72 -11.99 4.83
CA ASP A 56 6.24 -13.02 5.76
C ASP A 56 6.51 -12.47 7.18
N ASP A 57 6.56 -11.15 7.35
CA ASP A 57 6.76 -10.49 8.64
C ASP A 57 5.44 -10.02 9.29
N LEU A 58 4.26 -10.29 8.69
CA LEU A 58 2.98 -9.78 9.19
C LEU A 58 2.59 -10.33 10.57
N GLU A 59 2.95 -11.57 10.91
CA GLU A 59 2.67 -12.11 12.25
C GLU A 59 3.39 -11.31 13.35
N ALA A 60 4.63 -10.91 13.10
CA ALA A 60 5.36 -10.05 14.02
C ALA A 60 4.70 -8.66 14.17
N VAL A 61 4.10 -8.12 13.11
CA VAL A 61 3.33 -6.86 13.20
C VAL A 61 2.20 -7.00 14.22
N PHE A 62 1.46 -8.10 14.21
CA PHE A 62 0.39 -8.33 15.17
C PHE A 62 0.90 -8.57 16.59
N GLU A 63 2.03 -9.27 16.73
CA GLU A 63 2.68 -9.52 18.03
C GLU A 63 3.12 -8.23 18.72
N PHE A 64 3.77 -7.33 17.97
CA PHE A 64 4.31 -6.07 18.52
C PHE A 64 3.31 -4.90 18.49
N THR A 65 2.13 -5.08 17.92
CA THR A 65 1.06 -4.08 17.95
C THR A 65 0.06 -4.42 19.05
N PRO A 66 -0.15 -3.53 20.06
CA PRO A 66 -1.19 -3.74 21.06
C PRO A 66 -2.54 -3.99 20.42
N ARG A 67 -3.29 -4.98 20.91
CA ARG A 67 -4.53 -5.41 20.26
C ARG A 67 -5.60 -4.31 20.16
N SER A 68 -5.61 -3.35 21.09
CA SER A 68 -6.47 -2.16 21.03
C SER A 68 -6.20 -1.26 19.81
N ARG A 69 -5.01 -1.37 19.21
CA ARG A 69 -4.56 -0.60 18.04
C ARG A 69 -4.67 -1.36 16.72
N TRP A 70 -5.12 -2.63 16.73
CA TRP A 70 -5.25 -3.40 15.49
C TRP A 70 -6.21 -2.77 14.48
N ASN A 71 -7.24 -2.06 14.95
CA ASN A 71 -8.18 -1.33 14.11
C ASN A 71 -7.60 -0.04 13.49
N ASP A 72 -6.33 0.28 13.76
CA ASP A 72 -5.60 1.37 13.12
C ASP A 72 -4.53 0.88 12.13
N LEU A 73 -4.37 -0.44 11.97
CA LEU A 73 -3.43 -1.03 11.01
C LEU A 73 -3.93 -0.84 9.58
N VAL A 74 -3.07 -0.28 8.73
CA VAL A 74 -3.31 -0.05 7.30
C VAL A 74 -2.30 -0.87 6.50
N PHE A 75 -2.77 -1.90 5.79
CA PHE A 75 -1.91 -2.86 5.09
C PHE A 75 -1.60 -2.42 3.65
N PHE A 76 -0.31 -2.29 3.31
CA PHE A 76 0.18 -1.96 1.95
C PHE A 76 0.64 -3.20 1.16
N GLN A 77 0.32 -4.38 1.66
CA GLN A 77 0.79 -5.65 1.10
C GLN A 77 0.06 -5.99 -0.19
N ASN A 78 0.77 -6.61 -1.11
CA ASN A 78 0.16 -7.27 -2.26
C ASN A 78 -0.37 -8.66 -1.85
N GLY A 79 -1.38 -9.15 -2.57
CA GLY A 79 -1.92 -10.50 -2.36
C GLY A 79 -3.34 -10.49 -1.78
N MET A 80 -3.83 -11.68 -1.42
CA MET A 80 -5.15 -11.88 -0.83
C MET A 80 -5.04 -11.97 0.69
N LEU A 81 -5.05 -10.82 1.37
CA LEU A 81 -4.91 -10.78 2.84
C LEU A 81 -6.18 -11.16 3.60
N GLU A 82 -7.35 -11.04 2.98
CA GLU A 82 -8.64 -11.15 3.69
C GLU A 82 -8.82 -12.42 4.52
N PRO A 83 -8.42 -13.64 4.07
CA PRO A 83 -8.54 -14.83 4.90
C PRO A 83 -7.73 -14.72 6.21
N GLY A 84 -6.50 -14.18 6.14
CA GLY A 84 -5.63 -14.00 7.29
C GLY A 84 -6.10 -12.88 8.23
N LEU A 85 -6.64 -11.79 7.68
CA LEU A 85 -7.23 -10.71 8.49
C LEU A 85 -8.52 -11.17 9.18
N ARG A 86 -9.36 -11.92 8.47
CA ARG A 86 -10.61 -12.49 9.00
C ARG A 86 -10.36 -13.43 10.17
N SER A 87 -9.36 -14.31 10.10
CA SER A 87 -9.03 -15.22 11.21
C SER A 87 -8.60 -14.48 12.49
N LYS A 88 -8.15 -13.23 12.37
CA LYS A 88 -7.79 -12.33 13.48
C LYS A 88 -8.94 -11.40 13.92
N GLY A 89 -10.11 -11.53 13.30
CA GLY A 89 -11.30 -10.70 13.57
C GLY A 89 -11.31 -9.35 12.82
N LEU A 90 -10.40 -9.15 11.86
CA LEU A 90 -10.20 -7.89 11.14
C LEU A 90 -10.91 -7.89 9.77
N ASN A 91 -12.23 -8.07 9.77
CA ASN A 91 -13.02 -8.17 8.54
C ASN A 91 -13.07 -6.88 7.69
N ASP A 92 -12.81 -5.73 8.34
CA ASP A 92 -12.85 -4.40 7.76
C ASP A 92 -11.54 -3.64 8.00
N ALA A 93 -10.43 -4.38 8.15
CA ALA A 93 -9.11 -3.78 8.27
C ALA A 93 -8.78 -2.91 7.06
N ASP A 94 -8.12 -1.79 7.33
CA ASP A 94 -7.68 -0.85 6.32
C ASP A 94 -6.63 -1.49 5.40
N GLN A 95 -6.82 -1.31 4.10
CA GLN A 95 -5.95 -1.89 3.08
C GLN A 95 -5.69 -0.90 1.95
N VAL A 96 -4.52 -1.03 1.32
CA VAL A 96 -4.07 -0.20 0.20
C VAL A 96 -3.54 -1.07 -0.92
N LEU A 97 -4.20 -1.00 -2.08
CA LEU A 97 -3.71 -1.56 -3.33
C LEU A 97 -2.73 -0.58 -3.94
N ALA A 98 -1.46 -0.65 -3.57
CA ALA A 98 -0.43 0.26 -4.09
C ALA A 98 -0.10 -0.01 -5.57
N TYR A 99 -0.38 0.95 -6.45
CA TYR A 99 0.08 0.99 -7.84
C TYR A 99 1.04 2.16 -8.02
N PHE A 100 2.15 2.12 -7.29
CA PHE A 100 3.27 3.02 -7.46
C PHE A 100 4.55 2.25 -7.20
N ALA A 101 5.66 2.71 -7.76
CA ALA A 101 6.96 2.08 -7.60
C ALA A 101 7.93 3.00 -6.88
N VAL A 102 8.71 2.44 -5.95
CA VAL A 102 9.88 3.11 -5.38
C VAL A 102 11.10 2.31 -5.82
N SER A 103 11.86 2.85 -6.77
CA SER A 103 13.02 2.17 -7.36
C SER A 103 14.09 1.90 -6.31
N LYS A 104 14.53 2.94 -5.59
CA LYS A 104 15.55 2.86 -4.55
C LYS A 104 15.16 3.59 -3.28
N LEU A 105 15.82 3.25 -2.17
CA LEU A 105 15.57 3.91 -0.89
C LEU A 105 15.91 5.40 -0.99
N GLY A 106 14.97 6.26 -0.60
CA GLY A 106 15.13 7.72 -0.64
C GLY A 106 14.72 8.38 -1.95
N GLU A 107 14.48 7.62 -3.03
CA GLU A 107 13.94 8.17 -4.27
C GLU A 107 12.42 8.41 -4.15
N PRO A 108 11.88 9.44 -4.83
CA PRO A 108 10.44 9.67 -4.85
C PRO A 108 9.72 8.50 -5.54
N PRO A 109 8.52 8.15 -5.06
CA PRO A 109 7.70 7.15 -5.73
C PRO A 109 7.24 7.65 -7.11
N ILE A 110 7.11 6.72 -8.05
CA ILE A 110 6.51 6.95 -9.37
C ILE A 110 5.10 6.39 -9.36
N ASP A 111 4.12 7.24 -9.65
CA ASP A 111 2.71 6.86 -9.78
C ASP A 111 2.51 5.87 -10.94
N GLY A 112 1.71 4.83 -10.74
CA GLY A 112 1.39 3.81 -11.75
C GLY A 112 0.31 4.27 -12.73
N LYS A 113 0.27 5.56 -13.07
CA LYS A 113 -0.61 6.09 -14.12
C LYS A 113 -0.15 5.63 -15.49
N THR A 114 -1.12 5.30 -16.34
CA THR A 114 -0.89 4.91 -17.74
C THR A 114 -1.81 5.71 -18.64
N ASP A 115 -1.58 5.68 -19.96
CA ASP A 115 -2.47 6.33 -20.93
C ASP A 115 -3.93 5.79 -20.85
N THR A 116 -4.07 4.53 -20.47
CA THR A 116 -5.37 3.86 -20.27
C THR A 116 -5.98 4.08 -18.88
N ASN A 117 -5.19 4.49 -17.89
CA ASN A 117 -5.62 4.77 -16.52
C ASN A 117 -4.97 6.08 -16.04
N PRO A 118 -5.29 7.23 -16.66
CA PRO A 118 -4.65 8.51 -16.35
C PRO A 118 -4.96 9.02 -14.93
N GLU A 119 -6.06 8.55 -14.33
CA GLU A 119 -6.44 8.81 -12.95
C GLU A 119 -5.69 7.94 -11.92
N GLY A 120 -5.03 6.87 -12.39
CA GLY A 120 -4.23 5.94 -11.60
C GLY A 120 -5.03 4.81 -10.94
N LEU A 121 -4.33 3.74 -10.58
CA LEU A 121 -4.94 2.49 -10.07
C LEU A 121 -4.79 2.31 -8.55
N THR A 122 -4.02 3.15 -7.87
CA THR A 122 -3.86 3.03 -6.41
C THR A 122 -5.20 3.26 -5.72
N ALA A 123 -5.59 2.36 -4.82
CA ALA A 123 -6.84 2.43 -4.09
C ALA A 123 -6.66 2.11 -2.60
N ALA A 124 -7.43 2.76 -1.74
CA ALA A 124 -7.48 2.55 -0.31
C ALA A 124 -8.91 2.25 0.16
N TYR A 125 -9.02 1.38 1.18
CA TYR A 125 -10.26 1.00 1.84
C TYR A 125 -10.08 1.04 3.36
N GLY A 126 -11.16 1.35 4.08
CA GLY A 126 -11.24 1.31 5.53
C GLY A 126 -11.34 2.69 6.20
N LYS A 127 -11.24 2.68 7.54
CA LYS A 127 -11.38 3.85 8.43
C LYS A 127 -10.43 5.01 8.05
N TRP A 128 -9.20 4.68 7.68
CA TRP A 128 -8.09 5.58 7.38
C TRP A 128 -7.88 5.82 5.89
N ALA A 129 -8.72 5.27 5.01
CA ALA A 129 -8.56 5.37 3.55
C ALA A 129 -8.41 6.83 3.06
N SER A 130 -9.23 7.75 3.57
CA SER A 130 -9.13 9.17 3.21
C SER A 130 -7.82 9.81 3.69
N ALA A 131 -7.31 9.42 4.85
CA ALA A 131 -6.03 9.92 5.36
C ALA A 131 -4.84 9.38 4.54
N VAL A 132 -4.91 8.13 4.12
CA VAL A 132 -3.94 7.53 3.19
C VAL A 132 -3.97 8.25 1.84
N ALA A 133 -5.16 8.45 1.27
CA ALA A 133 -5.33 9.11 -0.01
C ALA A 133 -4.78 10.55 0.05
N ALA A 134 -5.08 11.29 1.11
CA ALA A 134 -4.53 12.62 1.37
C ALA A 134 -2.99 12.63 1.40
N ARG A 135 -2.39 11.67 2.08
CA ARG A 135 -0.92 11.51 2.15
C ARG A 135 -0.31 11.19 0.79
N LEU A 136 -0.87 10.24 0.04
CA LEU A 136 -0.39 9.86 -1.28
C LEU A 136 -0.50 11.03 -2.27
N GLN A 137 -1.63 11.75 -2.26
CA GLN A 137 -1.86 12.94 -3.08
C GLN A 137 -0.90 14.08 -2.74
N TYR A 138 -0.60 14.30 -1.46
CA TYR A 138 0.43 15.26 -1.03
C TYR A 138 1.81 14.92 -1.60
N GLY A 139 2.12 13.63 -1.74
CA GLY A 139 3.32 13.13 -2.41
C GLY A 139 3.26 13.09 -3.94
N GLY A 140 2.21 13.63 -4.56
CA GLY A 140 2.03 13.62 -6.01
C GLY A 140 1.51 12.31 -6.60
N LEU A 141 1.06 11.37 -5.77
CA LEU A 141 0.50 10.09 -6.20
C LEU A 141 -1.03 10.11 -6.24
N SER A 142 -1.62 9.38 -7.20
CA SER A 142 -3.03 9.06 -7.19
C SER A 142 -3.40 8.12 -6.04
N CYS A 143 -4.62 8.25 -5.55
CA CYS A 143 -5.25 7.27 -4.67
C CYS A 143 -6.77 7.45 -4.72
N LYS A 144 -7.48 6.39 -5.05
CA LYS A 144 -8.94 6.29 -4.95
C LYS A 144 -9.30 5.83 -3.53
N VAL A 145 -10.41 6.32 -2.99
CA VAL A 145 -11.04 5.77 -1.78
C VAL A 145 -12.25 4.97 -2.25
N LEU A 146 -12.29 3.68 -1.93
CA LEU A 146 -13.32 2.77 -2.40
C LEU A 146 -14.10 2.20 -1.23
N ASP A 147 -15.36 1.85 -1.49
CA ASP A 147 -16.11 0.97 -0.62
C ASP A 147 -15.59 -0.48 -0.70
N LYS A 148 -16.11 -1.33 0.17
CA LYS A 148 -15.64 -2.71 0.32
C LYS A 148 -15.74 -3.51 -0.98
N GLU A 149 -16.88 -3.45 -1.64
CA GLU A 149 -17.15 -4.27 -2.83
C GLU A 149 -16.27 -3.83 -4.00
N ALA A 150 -16.17 -2.52 -4.25
CA ALA A 150 -15.31 -1.98 -5.28
C ALA A 150 -13.82 -2.26 -5.01
N PHE A 151 -13.39 -2.15 -3.75
CA PHE A 151 -12.02 -2.48 -3.35
C PHE A 151 -11.69 -3.96 -3.57
N GLN A 152 -12.60 -4.86 -3.19
CA GLN A 152 -12.42 -6.31 -3.37
C GLN A 152 -12.31 -6.70 -4.85
N LYS A 153 -13.13 -6.10 -5.72
CA LYS A 153 -13.02 -6.31 -7.17
C LYS A 153 -11.64 -5.92 -7.69
N GLN A 154 -11.15 -4.73 -7.33
CA GLN A 154 -9.81 -4.29 -7.74
C GLN A 154 -8.68 -5.13 -7.13
N MET A 155 -8.86 -5.63 -5.89
CA MET A 155 -7.88 -6.51 -5.26
C MET A 155 -7.74 -7.82 -6.04
N LEU A 156 -8.86 -8.42 -6.47
CA LEU A 156 -8.86 -9.62 -7.30
C LEU A 156 -8.25 -9.38 -8.68
N GLU A 157 -8.60 -8.26 -9.34
CA GLU A 157 -7.99 -7.85 -10.61
C GLU A 157 -6.47 -7.70 -10.49
N LYS A 158 -6.01 -7.01 -9.44
CA LYS A 158 -4.58 -6.85 -9.14
C LYS A 158 -3.91 -8.20 -8.90
N LEU A 159 -4.55 -9.09 -8.15
CA LEU A 159 -4.01 -10.40 -7.85
C LEU A 159 -3.86 -11.24 -9.12
N ILE A 160 -4.87 -11.27 -9.99
CA ILE A 160 -4.81 -11.97 -11.28
C ILE A 160 -3.64 -11.42 -12.11
N TRP A 161 -3.52 -10.09 -12.19
CA TRP A 161 -2.44 -9.44 -12.91
C TRP A 161 -1.06 -9.82 -12.34
N ILE A 162 -0.87 -9.75 -11.01
CA ILE A 162 0.38 -10.15 -10.36
C ILE A 162 0.69 -11.63 -10.61
N CYS A 163 -0.30 -12.52 -10.48
CA CYS A 163 -0.13 -13.95 -10.72
C CYS A 163 0.36 -14.22 -12.15
N ALA A 164 -0.22 -13.58 -13.16
CA ALA A 164 0.21 -13.75 -14.55
C ALA A 164 1.58 -13.13 -14.82
N PHE A 165 1.77 -11.85 -14.48
CA PHE A 165 2.99 -11.12 -14.82
C PHE A 165 4.21 -11.62 -14.06
N MET A 166 4.09 -11.92 -12.77
CA MET A 166 5.22 -12.40 -11.97
C MET A 166 5.59 -13.84 -12.30
N LEU A 167 4.62 -14.68 -12.69
CA LEU A 167 4.90 -16.03 -13.17
C LEU A 167 5.68 -16.00 -14.48
N VAL A 168 5.22 -15.22 -15.48
CA VAL A 168 5.94 -15.05 -16.74
C VAL A 168 7.32 -14.42 -16.52
N GLY A 169 7.43 -13.39 -15.67
CA GLY A 169 8.71 -12.80 -15.31
C GLY A 169 9.68 -13.81 -14.65
N SER A 170 9.17 -14.71 -13.82
CA SER A 170 9.99 -15.77 -13.20
C SER A 170 10.48 -16.81 -14.22
N ARG A 171 9.72 -17.03 -15.31
CA ARG A 171 10.13 -17.89 -16.42
C ARG A 171 11.27 -17.29 -17.25
N HIS A 172 11.44 -15.97 -17.21
CA HIS A 172 12.43 -15.22 -17.99
C HIS A 172 13.41 -14.47 -17.06
N PRO A 173 14.49 -15.14 -16.59
CA PRO A 173 15.40 -14.57 -15.60
C PRO A 173 15.93 -13.18 -15.98
N GLY A 174 15.81 -12.22 -15.07
CA GLY A 174 16.24 -10.83 -15.28
C GLY A 174 15.19 -9.93 -15.94
N ALA A 175 14.06 -10.47 -16.39
CA ALA A 175 12.96 -9.67 -16.93
C ALA A 175 12.36 -8.76 -15.84
N THR A 176 12.23 -7.48 -16.17
CA THR A 176 11.41 -6.54 -15.37
C THR A 176 9.93 -6.71 -15.72
N VAL A 177 9.03 -6.17 -14.90
CA VAL A 177 7.59 -6.14 -15.22
C VAL A 177 7.33 -5.48 -16.58
N GLY A 178 8.07 -4.41 -16.91
CA GLY A 178 7.96 -3.75 -18.22
C GLY A 178 8.54 -4.59 -19.37
N ALA A 179 9.55 -5.43 -19.12
CA ALA A 179 10.03 -6.39 -20.12
C ALA A 179 8.99 -7.49 -20.36
N VAL A 180 8.31 -7.99 -19.31
CA VAL A 180 7.19 -8.93 -19.45
C VAL A 180 6.09 -8.34 -20.33
N GLU A 181 5.71 -7.10 -20.12
CA GLU A 181 4.70 -6.42 -20.95
C GLU A 181 5.12 -6.30 -22.42
N LYS A 182 6.35 -5.84 -22.67
CA LYS A 182 6.83 -5.48 -24.02
C LYS A 182 7.29 -6.67 -24.85
N GLU A 183 8.03 -7.59 -24.24
CA GLU A 183 8.74 -8.68 -24.93
C GLU A 183 8.01 -10.01 -24.80
N TYR A 184 7.31 -10.24 -23.69
CA TYR A 184 6.62 -11.50 -23.38
C TYR A 184 5.10 -11.33 -23.27
N GLY A 185 4.56 -10.23 -23.82
CA GLY A 185 3.15 -9.87 -23.67
C GLY A 185 2.16 -10.87 -24.27
N SER A 186 2.60 -11.75 -25.17
CA SER A 186 1.78 -12.85 -25.72
C SER A 186 1.59 -14.02 -24.76
N GLU A 187 2.38 -14.09 -23.68
CA GLU A 187 2.26 -15.16 -22.66
C GLU A 187 1.29 -14.79 -21.54
N VAL A 188 0.98 -13.50 -21.39
CA VAL A 188 0.04 -12.97 -20.39
C VAL A 188 -1.33 -12.59 -20.97
N ARG A 189 -1.42 -12.42 -22.29
CA ARG A 189 -2.67 -12.10 -22.99
C ARG A 189 -3.24 -13.37 -23.64
N PRO A 190 -4.52 -13.69 -23.40
CA PRO A 190 -5.21 -14.80 -24.08
C PRO A 190 -5.38 -14.54 -25.58
#